data_AF-X1NJU3-F1
#
_entry.id   AF-X1NJU3-F1
#
_cell.length_a   1.000
_cell.length_b   1.000
_cell.length_c   1.000
_cell.angle_alpha   90.00
_cell.angle_beta   90.00
_cell.angle_gamma   90.00
#
_symmetry.space_group_name_H-M   'P 1'
#
loop_
_entity.id
_entity.type
_entity.pdbx_description
1 polymer ?
#
loop_
_entity_poly.entity_id
_entity_poly.type
_entity_poly.pdbx_seq_one_letter_code
_entity_poly.pdbx_strand_id
1 'polypeptide(L)'
;MLNINNGARFSTYAIEGEANSGVIGLNGAAARLVAKGDIVIILSYCQVPDDEAITMKPAMVYVDDKNRTIEPSPVVPLSGWEGEIVGVKEG
;
A
#
# COMPACT_ATOMS: atom_id res chain seq x y z
N MET A 1 1.44 -1.44 6.03
CA MET A 1 0.05 -1.95 6.06
C MET A 1 -0.85 -0.96 6.77
N LEU A 2 -2.00 -0.64 6.16
CA LEU A 2 -3.00 0.26 6.71
C LEU A 2 -4.35 -0.47 6.74
N ASN A 3 -5.00 -0.58 7.88
CA ASN A 3 -6.32 -1.20 7.99
C ASN A 3 -7.41 -0.12 7.97
N ILE A 4 -8.31 -0.19 7.01
CA ILE A 4 -9.40 0.78 6.82
C ILE A 4 -10.49 0.60 7.87
N ASN A 5 -10.76 -0.64 8.28
CA ASN A 5 -11.85 -0.96 9.19
C ASN A 5 -11.58 -0.49 10.63
N ASN A 6 -10.34 -0.58 11.10
CA ASN A 6 -10.00 -0.28 12.49
C ASN A 6 -8.92 0.82 12.67
N GLY A 7 -8.38 1.35 11.58
CA GLY A 7 -7.36 2.41 11.62
C GLY A 7 -5.95 1.97 12.04
N ALA A 8 -5.71 0.67 12.26
CA ALA A 8 -4.38 0.18 12.63
C ALA A 8 -3.36 0.43 11.51
N ARG A 9 -2.15 0.84 11.90
CA ARG A 9 -1.04 1.14 10.99
C ARG A 9 0.21 0.44 11.49
N PHE A 10 0.82 -0.39 10.66
CA PHE A 10 2.02 -1.13 11.03
C PHE A 10 2.88 -1.50 9.81
N SER A 11 4.13 -1.83 10.08
CA SER A 11 5.11 -2.26 9.10
C SER A 11 5.50 -3.71 9.35
N THR A 12 5.63 -4.48 8.28
CA THR A 12 6.08 -5.87 8.28
C THR A 12 6.67 -6.19 6.90
N TYR A 13 7.16 -7.41 6.70
CA TYR A 13 7.68 -7.90 5.43
C TYR A 13 6.66 -8.80 4.71
N ALA A 14 6.81 -8.91 3.39
CA ALA A 14 6.00 -9.80 2.56
C ALA A 14 6.62 -11.21 2.51
N ILE A 15 5.76 -12.23 2.44
CA ILE A 15 6.12 -13.62 2.16
C ILE A 15 5.29 -14.05 0.95
N GLU A 16 5.91 -14.75 0.01
CA GLU A 16 5.22 -15.22 -1.18
C GLU A 16 4.09 -16.20 -0.80
N GLY A 17 2.90 -15.92 -1.33
CA GLY A 17 1.73 -16.78 -1.21
C GLY A 17 1.56 -17.67 -2.44
N GLU A 18 0.63 -18.62 -2.37
CA GLU A 18 0.28 -19.45 -3.52
C GLU A 18 -0.25 -18.57 -4.67
N ALA A 19 0.31 -18.76 -5.87
CA ALA A 19 -0.08 -17.99 -7.05
C ALA A 19 -1.58 -18.12 -7.35
N ASN A 20 -2.21 -17.01 -7.76
CA ASN A 20 -3.64 -16.91 -8.10
C ASN A 20 -4.64 -17.25 -6.97
N SER A 21 -4.18 -17.48 -5.74
CA SER A 21 -5.05 -17.81 -4.61
C SER A 21 -5.86 -16.62 -4.07
N GLY A 22 -5.41 -15.38 -4.33
CA GLY A 22 -5.95 -14.18 -3.70
C GLY A 22 -5.66 -14.09 -2.19
N VAL A 23 -4.70 -14.88 -1.68
CA VAL A 23 -4.42 -14.91 -0.24
C VAL A 23 -3.75 -13.62 0.23
N ILE A 24 -4.37 -12.97 1.22
CA ILE A 24 -3.76 -11.92 2.03
C ILE A 24 -3.76 -12.42 3.48
N GLY A 25 -2.63 -12.95 3.90
CA GLY A 25 -2.45 -13.54 5.24
C GLY A 25 -1.63 -12.63 6.15
N LEU A 26 -2.12 -12.39 7.36
CA LEU A 26 -1.39 -11.72 8.42
C LEU A 26 -1.17 -12.66 9.60
N ASN A 27 0.10 -12.93 9.87
CA ASN A 27 0.52 -13.95 10.82
C ASN A 27 1.15 -13.33 12.07
N GLY A 28 1.25 -14.12 13.14
CA GLY A 28 1.94 -13.75 14.36
C GLY A 28 1.36 -12.49 15.02
N ALA A 29 2.23 -11.57 15.46
CA ALA A 29 1.82 -10.35 16.14
C ALA A 29 0.91 -9.45 15.28
N ALA A 30 1.08 -9.45 13.95
CA ALA A 30 0.25 -8.65 13.04
C ALA A 30 -1.22 -9.10 13.06
N ALA A 31 -1.50 -10.38 13.32
CA ALA A 31 -2.86 -10.91 13.42
C ALA A 31 -3.68 -10.27 14.56
N ARG A 32 -3.03 -9.64 15.55
CA ARG A 32 -3.71 -8.90 16.63
C ARG A 32 -4.27 -7.54 16.20
N LEU A 33 -3.88 -7.06 15.02
CA LEU A 33 -4.25 -5.74 14.50
C LEU A 33 -5.26 -5.81 13.34
N VAL A 34 -5.74 -7.01 13.02
CA VAL A 34 -6.67 -7.27 11.91
C VAL A 34 -7.66 -8.36 12.24
N ALA A 35 -8.77 -8.40 11.50
CA ALA A 35 -9.71 -9.51 11.46
C ALA A 35 -9.88 -10.03 10.01
N LYS A 36 -10.36 -11.28 9.86
CA LYS A 36 -10.75 -11.80 8.55
C LYS A 36 -11.85 -10.91 7.96
N GLY A 37 -11.67 -10.47 6.72
CA GLY A 37 -12.61 -9.60 6.01
C GLY A 37 -12.32 -8.10 6.15
N ASP A 38 -11.33 -7.70 6.94
CA ASP A 38 -10.88 -6.31 6.95
C ASP A 38 -10.30 -5.91 5.58
N ILE A 39 -10.62 -4.70 5.15
CA ILE A 39 -10.05 -4.04 3.98
C ILE A 39 -8.75 -3.37 4.41
N VAL A 40 -7.67 -3.72 3.71
CA VAL A 40 -6.33 -3.22 3.99
C VAL A 40 -5.70 -2.62 2.75
N ILE A 41 -4.84 -1.62 2.95
CA ILE A 41 -3.92 -1.09 1.95
C ILE A 41 -2.52 -1.61 2.26
N ILE A 42 -1.91 -2.28 1.28
CA ILE A 42 -0.52 -2.74 1.32
C ILE A 42 0.31 -1.78 0.47
N LEU A 43 1.42 -1.32 1.02
CA LEU A 43 2.32 -0.36 0.37
C LEU A 43 3.75 -0.64 0.80
N SER A 44 4.68 -0.37 -0.10
CA SER A 44 6.12 -0.35 0.13
C SER A 44 6.66 1.04 -0.22
N TYR A 45 7.85 1.33 0.29
CA TYR A 45 8.57 2.56 0.00
C TYR A 45 9.92 2.21 -0.60
N CYS A 46 10.42 3.08 -1.45
CA CYS A 46 11.82 3.10 -1.87
C CYS A 46 12.39 4.50 -1.61
N GLN A 47 13.71 4.55 -1.49
CA GLN A 47 14.44 5.81 -1.49
C GLN A 47 14.96 6.04 -2.90
N VAL A 48 14.85 7.28 -3.35
CA VAL A 48 15.39 7.75 -4.62
C VAL A 48 16.04 9.11 -4.44
N PRO A 49 16.93 9.49 -5.37
CA PRO A 49 17.38 10.88 -5.49
C PRO A 49 16.21 11.87 -5.59
N ASP A 50 16.42 13.09 -5.10
CA ASP A 50 15.40 14.15 -5.05
C ASP A 50 14.87 14.53 -6.43
N ASP A 51 15.76 14.58 -7.43
CA ASP A 51 15.42 14.86 -8.83
C ASP A 51 14.57 13.76 -9.47
N GLU A 52 14.71 12.51 -9.02
CA GLU A 52 13.88 11.39 -9.47
C GLU A 52 12.52 11.34 -8.75
N ALA A 53 12.43 11.79 -7.50
CA ALA A 53 11.24 11.68 -6.66
C ALA A 53 9.99 12.33 -7.30
N ILE A 54 10.16 13.48 -7.96
CA ILE A 54 9.07 14.24 -8.59
C ILE A 54 8.42 13.46 -9.75
N THR A 55 9.20 12.63 -10.44
CA THR A 55 8.74 11.91 -11.64
C THR A 55 8.42 10.44 -11.37
N MET A 56 8.69 9.96 -10.16
CA MET A 56 8.41 8.60 -9.75
C MET A 56 6.92 8.28 -9.89
N LYS A 57 6.63 7.20 -10.62
CA LYS A 57 5.28 6.65 -10.75
C LYS A 57 5.19 5.39 -9.89
N PRO A 58 4.31 5.34 -8.88
CA PRO A 58 4.13 4.13 -8.09
C PRO A 58 3.48 3.04 -8.95
N ALA A 59 3.85 1.79 -8.67
CA ALA A 59 3.08 0.65 -9.16
C ALA A 59 1.77 0.57 -8.38
N MET A 60 0.66 0.79 -9.07
CA MET A 60 -0.68 0.74 -8.49
C MET A 60 -1.35 -0.57 -8.90
N VAL A 61 -1.80 -1.36 -7.92
CA VAL A 61 -2.54 -2.61 -8.14
C VAL A 61 -3.87 -2.49 -7.43
N TYR A 62 -4.95 -2.64 -8.19
CA TYR A 62 -6.31 -2.67 -7.66
C TYR A 62 -6.84 -4.09 -7.74
N VAL A 63 -7.64 -4.47 -6.75
CA VAL A 63 -8.20 -5.83 -6.65
C VAL A 63 -9.70 -5.78 -6.41
N ASP A 64 -10.40 -6.85 -6.81
CA ASP A 64 -11.80 -7.07 -6.50
C ASP A 64 -12.03 -7.63 -5.08
N ASP A 65 -13.28 -7.95 -4.75
CA ASP A 65 -13.69 -8.54 -3.47
C ASP A 65 -13.10 -9.94 -3.19
N LYS A 66 -12.48 -10.55 -4.20
CA LYS A 66 -11.79 -11.84 -4.13
C LYS A 66 -10.27 -11.70 -4.26
N ASN A 67 -9.75 -10.48 -4.08
CA ASN A 67 -8.33 -10.14 -4.19
C ASN A 67 -7.71 -10.49 -5.56
N ARG A 68 -8.51 -10.48 -6.63
CA ARG A 68 -8.02 -10.65 -8.01
C ARG A 68 -7.76 -9.29 -8.63
N THR A 69 -6.63 -9.15 -9.31
CA THR A 69 -6.27 -7.89 -9.99
C THR A 69 -7.34 -7.48 -10.99
N ILE A 70 -7.72 -6.20 -10.95
CA ILE A 70 -8.66 -5.58 -11.90
C ILE A 70 -7.83 -4.92 -13.01
N GLU A 71 -8.13 -5.28 -14.26
CA GLU A 71 -7.54 -4.65 -15.43
C GLU A 71 -8.63 -4.12 -16.39
N PRO A 72 -8.48 -2.88 -16.93
CA PRO A 72 -7.42 -1.93 -16.62
C PRO A 72 -7.57 -1.37 -15.20
N SER A 73 -6.45 -1.11 -14.54
CA SER A 73 -6.44 -0.39 -13.26
C SER A 73 -7.21 0.94 -13.37
N PRO A 74 -8.10 1.28 -12.40
CA PRO A 74 -8.77 2.57 -12.37
C PRO A 74 -7.77 3.73 -12.47
N VAL A 75 -8.05 4.66 -13.38
CA VAL A 75 -7.32 5.93 -13.44
C VAL A 75 -7.76 6.75 -12.24
N VAL A 76 -6.98 6.69 -11.16
CA VAL A 76 -7.11 7.62 -10.04
C VAL A 76 -6.17 8.78 -10.34
N PRO A 77 -6.68 9.97 -10.69
CA PRO A 77 -5.82 11.11 -10.93
C PRO A 77 -5.11 11.44 -9.61
N LEU A 78 -3.77 11.44 -9.64
CA LEU A 78 -2.92 11.90 -8.54
C LEU A 78 -3.06 13.42 -8.31
N SER A 79 -3.99 14.09 -9.01
CA SER A 79 -4.17 15.55 -9.09
C SER A 79 -4.61 16.22 -7.78
N GLY A 80 -4.60 15.53 -6.65
CA GLY A 80 -4.77 16.10 -5.32
C GLY A 80 -3.46 16.16 -4.50
N TRP A 81 -2.36 15.61 -5.00
CA TRP A 81 -1.02 15.76 -4.43
C TRP A 81 -0.31 16.94 -5.11
N GLU A 82 -0.78 18.16 -4.83
CA GLU A 82 0.09 19.32 -4.96
C GLU A 82 1.09 19.22 -3.81
N GLY A 83 2.28 18.71 -4.11
CA GLY A 83 3.35 18.58 -3.14
C GLY A 83 3.79 19.95 -2.63
N GLU A 84 3.15 20.43 -1.57
CA GLU A 84 3.84 21.28 -0.61
C GLU A 84 4.80 20.35 0.15
N ILE A 85 6.01 20.21 -0.38
CA ILE A 85 7.12 19.64 0.38
C ILE A 85 7.31 20.59 1.57
N VAL A 86 6.74 20.23 2.72
CA VAL A 86 7.12 20.85 3.99
C VAL A 86 8.57 20.44 4.20
N GLY A 87 9.48 21.32 3.79
CA GLY A 87 10.92 21.09 3.88
C GLY A 87 11.26 20.58 5.27
N VAL A 88 11.90 19.41 5.31
CA VAL A 88 12.59 18.96 6.52
C VAL A 88 13.64 20.03 6.80
N LYS A 89 13.39 20.89 7.80
CA LYS A 89 14.40 21.80 8.30
C LYS A 89 15.50 20.94 8.89
N GLU A 90 16.62 20.82 8.18
CA GLU A 90 17.88 20.41 8.77
C GLU A 90 18.19 21.36 9.94
N GLY A 91 18.53 20.77 11.09
CA GLY A 91 19.12 21.43 12.23
C GLY A 91 20.58 21.05 12.36
#